data_AF-A0A1C5A2Q9-F1
#
_entry.id   AF-A0A1C5A2Q9-F1
#
_cell.length_a   1.000
_cell.length_b   1.000
_cell.length_c   1.000
_cell.angle_alpha   90.00
_cell.angle_beta   90.00
_cell.angle_gamma   90.00
#
_symmetry.space_group_name_H-M   'P 1'
#
loop_
_entity.id
_entity.type
_entity.pdbx_description
1 polymer ?
#
loop_
_entity_poly.entity_id
_entity_poly.type
_entity_poly.pdbx_seq_one_letter_code
_entity_poly.pdbx_strand_id
1 'polypeptide(L)'
;MALLTATSVTGAATNVGSAAMSTSDTVSASDIGVNGALLQVINGGGSPINVTLTDPGTTRVGNAGTAVAQAVPAGSDRWFRLSPGHVNPSTGVATVTLSSATSVTYKLIRC
;
A
#
# COMPACT_ATOMS: atom_id res chain seq x y z
N MET A 1 13.02 -1.98 -5.41
CA MET A 1 11.97 -1.91 -4.38
C MET A 1 12.23 -0.68 -3.54
N ALA A 2 11.25 0.21 -3.36
CA ALA A 2 11.36 1.35 -2.45
C ALA A 2 10.63 1.06 -1.12
N LEU A 3 11.05 1.76 -0.07
CA LEU A 3 10.34 1.79 1.21
C LEU A 3 9.40 3.00 1.22
N LEU A 4 8.11 2.77 1.37
CA LEU A 4 7.09 3.82 1.45
C LEU A 4 7.00 4.30 2.89
N THR A 5 7.12 5.61 3.10
CA THR A 5 7.05 6.23 4.41
C THR A 5 5.64 6.76 4.68
N ALA A 6 5.08 6.43 5.85
CA ALA A 6 3.75 6.91 6.22
C ALA A 6 3.82 8.33 6.79
N THR A 7 2.83 9.16 6.45
CA THR A 7 2.60 10.42 7.13
C THR A 7 1.58 10.22 8.25
N SER A 8 1.92 10.64 9.47
CA SER A 8 0.99 10.61 10.60
C SER A 8 0.06 11.81 10.57
N VAL A 9 -1.24 11.60 10.74
CA VAL A 9 -2.20 12.70 10.93
C VAL A 9 -2.08 13.19 12.37
N THR A 10 -1.81 14.49 12.55
CA THR A 10 -1.82 15.14 13.86
C THR A 10 -3.04 16.05 13.98
N GLY A 11 -3.27 16.63 15.16
CA GLY A 11 -4.31 17.67 15.34
C GLY A 11 -4.05 18.95 14.53
N ALA A 12 -2.86 19.10 13.93
CA ALA A 12 -2.52 20.19 13.04
C ALA A 12 -2.70 19.83 11.57
N ALA A 13 -2.94 20.84 10.73
CA ALA A 13 -3.01 20.65 9.28
C ALA A 13 -1.70 20.05 8.76
N THR A 14 -1.78 18.86 8.17
CA THR A 14 -0.63 18.12 7.65
C THR A 14 -0.82 17.90 6.15
N ASN A 15 0.12 18.32 5.33
CA ASN A 15 0.10 18.03 3.90
C ASN A 15 0.67 16.63 3.65
N VAL A 16 -0.12 15.76 3.00
CA VAL A 16 0.35 14.46 2.52
C VAL A 16 0.64 14.59 1.03
N GLY A 17 1.92 14.81 0.72
CA GLY A 17 2.43 14.85 -0.65
C GLY A 17 2.34 13.49 -1.32
N SER A 18 2.17 13.47 -2.65
CA SER A 18 2.28 12.24 -3.41
C SER A 18 3.74 11.94 -3.77
N ALA A 19 4.09 10.66 -3.82
CA ALA A 19 5.39 10.19 -4.27
C ALA A 19 5.23 9.14 -5.38
N ALA A 20 6.24 8.97 -6.24
CA ALA A 20 6.21 7.97 -7.30
C ALA A 20 6.26 6.55 -6.70
N MET A 21 5.46 5.64 -7.27
CA MET A 21 5.55 4.21 -6.96
C MET A 21 6.56 3.50 -7.87
N SER A 22 7.12 2.40 -7.40
CA SER A 22 7.76 1.38 -8.23
C SER A 22 6.81 0.19 -8.43
N THR A 23 7.15 -0.73 -9.33
CA THR A 23 6.34 -1.94 -9.56
C THR A 23 6.29 -2.88 -8.35
N SER A 24 7.23 -2.75 -7.42
CA SER A 24 7.23 -3.46 -6.15
C SER A 24 7.82 -2.56 -5.08
N ASP A 25 7.00 -2.19 -4.11
CA ASP A 25 7.35 -1.35 -2.98
C ASP A 25 6.99 -2.04 -1.67
N THR A 26 7.54 -1.53 -0.56
CA THR A 26 7.36 -2.11 0.77
C THR A 26 6.95 -1.05 1.77
N VAL A 27 6.18 -1.45 2.79
CA VAL A 27 5.80 -0.60 3.92
C VAL A 27 6.22 -1.26 5.21
N SER A 28 6.91 -0.53 6.08
CA SER A 28 7.40 -1.09 7.34
C SER A 28 6.26 -1.40 8.31
N ALA A 29 6.42 -2.43 9.13
CA ALA A 29 5.52 -2.69 10.26
C ALA A 29 5.38 -1.46 11.16
N SER A 30 6.47 -0.72 11.34
CA SER A 30 6.49 0.51 12.11
C SER A 30 5.62 1.59 11.51
N ASP A 31 5.55 1.75 10.19
CA ASP A 31 4.71 2.71 9.45
C ASP A 31 3.24 2.30 9.40
N ILE A 32 2.98 0.99 9.32
CA ILE A 32 1.64 0.41 9.41
C ILE A 32 1.09 0.63 10.83
N GLY A 33 1.87 0.33 11.86
CA GLY A 33 1.42 0.47 13.24
C GLY A 33 0.28 -0.46 13.63
N VAL A 34 -0.15 -0.41 14.89
CA VAL A 34 -1.19 -1.30 15.45
C VAL A 34 -2.57 -1.05 14.83
N ASN A 35 -2.88 0.21 14.53
CA ASN A 35 -4.12 0.62 13.90
C ASN A 35 -4.07 0.51 12.39
N GLY A 36 -2.93 0.14 11.79
CA GLY A 36 -2.68 0.04 10.36
C GLY A 36 -2.54 1.40 9.62
N ALA A 37 -2.29 1.33 8.31
CA ALA A 37 -2.19 2.49 7.42
C ALA A 37 -3.18 2.46 6.24
N LEU A 38 -3.43 3.62 5.64
CA LEU A 38 -4.19 3.81 4.41
C LEU A 38 -3.23 4.21 3.28
N LEU A 39 -3.23 3.42 2.21
CA LEU A 39 -2.47 3.67 1.00
C LEU A 39 -3.43 4.13 -0.10
N GLN A 40 -3.31 5.37 -0.55
CA GLN A 40 -3.95 5.84 -1.78
C GLN A 40 -3.01 5.55 -2.94
N VAL A 41 -3.48 4.81 -3.94
CA VAL A 41 -2.78 4.65 -5.21
C VAL A 41 -3.48 5.49 -6.26
N ILE A 42 -2.73 6.35 -6.95
CA ILE A 42 -3.23 7.31 -7.93
C ILE A 42 -2.64 6.93 -9.28
N ASN A 43 -3.48 6.49 -10.21
CA ASN A 43 -3.08 6.11 -11.56
C ASN A 43 -3.31 7.29 -12.52
N GLY A 44 -2.24 8.03 -12.83
CA GLY A 44 -2.26 9.09 -13.85
C GLY A 44 -2.04 8.57 -15.28
N GLY A 45 -1.94 7.26 -15.49
CA GLY A 45 -1.71 6.64 -16.79
C GLY A 45 -2.98 6.47 -17.63
N GLY A 46 -2.79 6.10 -18.90
CA GLY A 46 -3.86 5.87 -19.88
C GLY A 46 -4.46 4.45 -19.88
N SER A 47 -4.09 3.60 -18.91
CA SER A 47 -4.59 2.21 -18.82
C SER A 47 -4.76 1.82 -17.35
N PRO A 48 -5.71 0.92 -17.03
CA PRO A 48 -5.87 0.43 -15.67
C PRO A 48 -4.62 -0.33 -15.22
N ILE A 49 -4.32 -0.25 -13.94
CA ILE A 49 -3.27 -1.04 -13.29
C ILE A 49 -3.88 -1.98 -12.26
N ASN A 50 -3.22 -3.09 -11.96
CA ASN A 50 -3.58 -3.95 -10.84
C ASN A 50 -2.60 -3.75 -9.71
N VAL A 51 -3.14 -3.54 -8.50
CA VAL A 51 -2.38 -3.46 -7.25
C VAL A 51 -2.66 -4.72 -6.46
N THR A 52 -1.61 -5.37 -5.98
CA THR A 52 -1.68 -6.58 -5.17
C THR A 52 -0.91 -6.35 -3.87
N LEU A 53 -1.61 -6.50 -2.75
CA LEU A 53 -0.99 -6.52 -1.43
C LEU A 53 -0.60 -7.95 -1.10
N THR A 54 0.68 -8.20 -0.85
CA THR A 54 1.13 -9.53 -0.43
C THR A 54 0.60 -9.82 0.96
N ASP A 55 -0.04 -10.98 1.11
CA ASP A 55 -0.38 -11.56 2.41
C ASP A 55 0.74 -12.56 2.78
N PRO A 56 1.33 -12.49 3.98
CA PRO A 56 2.43 -13.35 4.40
C PRO A 56 2.04 -14.82 4.68
N GLY A 57 0.83 -15.24 4.33
CA GLY A 57 0.50 -16.66 4.18
C GLY A 57 -0.54 -17.16 5.17
N THR A 58 -1.09 -16.32 6.04
CA THR A 58 -2.24 -16.68 6.89
C THR A 58 -3.13 -15.47 7.19
N THR A 59 -4.40 -15.56 6.81
CA THR A 59 -5.46 -14.68 7.30
C THR A 59 -5.57 -14.73 8.83
N ARG A 60 -6.28 -13.77 9.45
CA ARG A 60 -6.52 -13.71 10.91
C ARG A 60 -7.14 -14.99 11.49
N VAL A 61 -7.79 -15.82 10.67
CA VAL A 61 -8.41 -17.09 11.05
C VAL A 61 -7.55 -18.32 10.71
N GLY A 62 -6.30 -18.14 10.28
CA GLY A 62 -5.34 -19.21 10.00
C GLY A 62 -5.42 -19.81 8.59
N ASN A 63 -6.32 -19.34 7.72
CA ASN A 63 -6.36 -19.79 6.33
C ASN A 63 -5.22 -19.19 5.51
N ALA A 64 -4.70 -19.93 4.52
CA ALA A 64 -3.74 -19.39 3.57
C ALA A 64 -4.27 -18.07 2.96
N GLY A 65 -3.49 -17.01 3.10
CA GLY A 65 -3.84 -15.71 2.53
C GLY A 65 -3.74 -15.73 1.01
N THR A 66 -4.81 -15.34 0.32
CA THR A 66 -4.79 -15.15 -1.14
C THR A 66 -4.68 -13.66 -1.43
N ALA A 67 -3.53 -13.24 -1.98
CA ALA A 67 -3.37 -11.87 -2.45
C ALA A 67 -4.26 -11.64 -3.69
N VAL A 68 -5.29 -10.81 -3.54
CA VAL A 68 -6.22 -10.49 -4.63
C VAL A 68 -5.76 -9.21 -5.32
N ALA A 69 -5.56 -9.29 -6.64
CA ALA A 69 -5.27 -8.14 -7.47
C ALA A 69 -6.51 -7.23 -7.56
N GLN A 70 -6.34 -5.95 -7.29
CA GLN A 70 -7.40 -4.95 -7.38
C GLN A 70 -7.04 -3.89 -8.42
N ALA A 71 -7.95 -3.68 -9.36
CA ALA A 71 -7.75 -2.69 -10.42
C ALA A 71 -7.85 -1.26 -9.88
N VAL A 72 -6.96 -0.38 -10.33
CA VAL A 72 -7.09 1.08 -10.24
C VAL A 72 -7.30 1.58 -11.67
N PRO A 73 -8.50 2.11 -12.00
CA PRO A 73 -8.79 2.60 -13.35
C PRO A 73 -7.83 3.69 -13.81
N ALA A 74 -7.72 3.87 -15.12
CA ALA A 74 -6.94 4.96 -15.72
C ALA A 74 -7.48 6.32 -15.27
N GLY A 75 -6.60 7.27 -14.94
CA GLY A 75 -6.97 8.61 -14.49
C GLY A 75 -7.74 8.66 -13.16
N SER A 76 -7.68 7.61 -12.34
CA SER A 76 -8.42 7.50 -11.08
C SER A 76 -7.50 7.08 -9.93
N ASP A 77 -8.01 7.21 -8.71
CA ASP A 77 -7.35 6.74 -7.50
C ASP A 77 -8.18 5.68 -6.76
N ARG A 78 -7.49 4.90 -5.92
CA ARG A 78 -8.12 3.90 -5.06
C ARG A 78 -7.40 3.83 -3.71
N TRP A 79 -8.18 3.65 -2.65
CA TRP A 79 -7.66 3.46 -1.30
C TRP A 79 -7.55 1.98 -0.93
N PHE A 80 -6.43 1.65 -0.30
CA PHE A 80 -6.07 0.32 0.17
C PHE A 80 -5.78 0.37 1.66
N ARG A 81 -6.27 -0.62 2.39
CA ARG A 81 -6.07 -0.71 3.83
C ARG A 81 -4.93 -1.68 4.16
N LEU A 82 -3.83 -1.15 4.67
CA LEU A 82 -2.70 -1.94 5.18
C LEU A 82 -2.89 -2.25 6.66
N SER A 83 -3.42 -3.42 6.96
CA SER A 83 -3.47 -3.94 8.34
C SER A 83 -2.12 -4.57 8.75
N PRO A 84 -1.85 -4.70 10.07
CA PRO A 84 -0.71 -5.47 10.57
C PRO A 84 -0.61 -6.89 10.03
N GLY A 85 -1.73 -7.50 9.62
CA GLY A 85 -1.75 -8.84 9.05
C GLY A 85 -1.04 -8.96 7.69
N HIS A 86 -0.81 -7.85 6.98
CA HIS A 86 -0.04 -7.87 5.72
C HIS A 86 1.48 -7.85 5.96
N VAL A 87 1.92 -7.63 7.20
CA VAL A 87 3.34 -7.58 7.52
C VAL A 87 3.88 -9.00 7.59
N ASN A 88 4.85 -9.32 6.74
CA ASN A 88 5.54 -10.59 6.83
C ASN A 88 6.40 -10.63 8.10
N PRO A 89 6.18 -11.61 9.01
CA PRO A 89 6.91 -11.68 10.28
C PRO A 89 8.40 -11.97 10.11
N SER A 90 8.81 -12.56 8.98
CA SER A 90 10.22 -12.83 8.69
C SER A 90 10.98 -11.61 8.16
N THR A 91 10.29 -10.67 7.51
CA THR A 91 10.93 -9.48 6.90
C THR A 91 10.53 -8.15 7.54
N GLY A 92 9.48 -8.13 8.37
CA GLY A 92 8.99 -6.94 9.06
C GLY A 92 8.33 -5.90 8.14
N VAL A 93 7.96 -6.27 6.92
CA VAL A 93 7.36 -5.36 5.93
C VAL A 93 6.14 -5.99 5.23
N ALA A 94 5.22 -5.14 4.78
CA ALA A 94 4.18 -5.51 3.81
C ALA A 94 4.65 -5.12 2.40
N THR A 95 4.37 -5.96 1.40
CA THR A 95 4.75 -5.70 0.01
C THR A 95 3.54 -5.28 -0.82
N VAL A 96 3.71 -4.24 -1.62
CA VAL A 96 2.73 -3.73 -2.58
C VAL A 96 3.30 -3.91 -3.98
N THR A 97 2.60 -4.65 -4.83
CA THR A 97 3.04 -4.95 -6.20
C THR A 97 2.06 -4.37 -7.19
N LEU A 98 2.58 -3.77 -8.26
CA LEU A 98 1.80 -3.16 -9.34
C LEU A 98 2.09 -3.86 -10.66
N SER A 99 1.07 -4.03 -11.50
CA SER A 99 1.26 -4.54 -12.86
C SER A 99 2.04 -3.57 -13.76
N SER A 100 2.02 -2.27 -13.44
CA SER A 100 2.84 -1.22 -14.05
C SER A 100 2.90 -0.03 -13.09
N ALA A 101 4.03 0.69 -13.07
CA ALA A 101 4.24 1.87 -12.22
C ALA A 101 4.28 3.19 -13.00
N THR A 102 4.12 3.14 -14.33
CA THR A 102 4.19 4.33 -15.18
C THR A 102 3.10 5.33 -14.82
N SER A 103 3.49 6.55 -14.44
CA SER A 103 2.57 7.60 -14.00
C SER A 103 1.73 7.24 -12.78
N VAL A 104 2.21 6.31 -11.94
CA VAL A 104 1.55 5.94 -10.70
C VAL A 104 2.22 6.63 -9.52
N THR A 105 1.42 7.30 -8.72
CA THR A 105 1.87 7.92 -7.47
C THR A 105 1.06 7.39 -6.29
N TYR A 106 1.55 7.58 -5.09
CA TYR A 106 0.87 7.16 -3.88
C TYR A 106 0.87 8.23 -2.80
N LYS A 107 -0.05 8.08 -1.85
CA LYS A 107 -0.01 8.71 -0.53
C LYS A 107 -0.18 7.63 0.53
N LEU A 108 0.61 7.69 1.60
CA LEU A 108 0.53 6.74 2.70
C LEU A 108 0.26 7.49 4.01
N ILE A 109 -0.79 7.08 4.70
CA ILE A 109 -1.28 7.73 5.92
C ILE A 109 -1.38 6.71 7.03
N ARG A 110 -0.81 7.01 8.19
CA ARG A 110 -0.97 6.17 9.39
C ARG A 110 -2.31 6.46 10.09
N CYS A 111 -3.00 5.41 10.55
CA CYS A 111 -4.21 5.50 11.37
C CYS A 111 -3.93 5.42 12.87
#